data_AF-A0A1X2HTA2-F1
#
_entry.id   AF-A0A1X2HTA2-F1
#
_cell.length_a   1.000
_cell.length_b   1.000
_cell.length_c   1.000
_cell.angle_alpha   90.00
_cell.angle_beta   90.00
_cell.angle_gamma   90.00
#
_symmetry.space_group_name_H-M   'P 1'
#
loop_
_entity.id
_entity.type
_entity.pdbx_description
1 polymer ?
#
loop_
_entity_poly.entity_id
_entity_poly.type
_entity_poly.pdbx_seq_one_letter_code
_entity_poly.pdbx_strand_id
1 'polypeptide(L)'
;MRTPRTSQTNIRQVVADYQRVTQTGNEYDRKQVYQVRCGHCDCGITNRGMNAVLLSDRAIQLFSTDLMPNTLGFVHGDYCAASCSCRVRDTACLKCGNVVGYHVNVPCKTCLSQPNNGHYWMFRSADVRPLPLSCQSKLSHVTFLCSVRVC
;
A
#
# COMPACT_ATOMS: atom_id res chain seq x y z
N MET A 1 48.01 -16.57 -11.40
CA MET A 1 46.71 -16.48 -12.12
C MET A 1 45.72 -17.41 -11.43
N ARG A 2 44.76 -16.89 -10.64
CA ARG A 2 43.66 -17.67 -10.05
C ARG A 2 42.37 -17.25 -10.74
N THR A 3 41.71 -18.19 -11.40
CA THR A 3 40.39 -18.02 -12.02
C THR A 3 39.31 -17.90 -10.94
N PRO A 4 38.27 -17.06 -11.10
CA PRO A 4 37.12 -17.08 -10.21
C PRO A 4 36.22 -18.27 -10.55
N ARG A 5 35.95 -19.13 -9.57
CA ARG A 5 34.93 -20.18 -9.63
C ARG A 5 33.55 -19.54 -9.81
N THR A 6 32.86 -19.95 -10.86
CA THR A 6 31.43 -19.74 -11.05
C THR A 6 30.65 -20.37 -9.89
N SER A 7 29.90 -19.55 -9.15
CA SER A 7 28.93 -20.00 -8.14
C SER A 7 27.73 -20.65 -8.85
N GLN A 8 27.80 -21.95 -9.10
CA GLN A 8 26.64 -22.74 -9.54
C GLN A 8 25.71 -22.95 -8.34
N THR A 9 24.72 -22.07 -8.17
CA THR A 9 23.71 -22.20 -7.12
C THR A 9 22.85 -23.43 -7.40
N ASN A 10 22.88 -24.41 -6.48
CA ASN A 10 22.15 -25.66 -6.60
C ASN A 10 20.63 -25.39 -6.52
N ILE A 11 19.92 -25.60 -7.63
CA ILE A 11 18.48 -25.34 -7.77
C ILE A 11 17.66 -26.02 -6.68
N ARG A 12 18.06 -27.22 -6.21
CA ARG A 12 17.36 -27.92 -5.13
C ARG A 12 17.45 -27.17 -3.80
N GLN A 13 18.57 -26.49 -3.58
CA GLN A 13 18.81 -25.67 -2.39
C GLN A 13 17.97 -24.38 -2.46
N VAL A 14 17.92 -23.73 -3.63
CA VAL A 14 17.04 -22.58 -3.89
C VAL A 14 15.58 -22.94 -3.68
N VAL A 15 15.14 -24.11 -4.18
CA VAL A 15 13.75 -24.60 -4.01
C VAL A 15 13.46 -24.91 -2.55
N ALA A 16 14.37 -25.58 -1.83
CA ALA A 16 14.19 -25.87 -0.41
C ALA A 16 14.15 -24.59 0.45
N ASP A 17 14.97 -23.60 0.13
CA ASP A 17 14.97 -22.32 0.83
C ASP A 17 13.70 -21.51 0.52
N TYR A 18 13.24 -21.53 -0.72
CA TYR A 18 11.94 -20.93 -1.10
C TYR A 18 10.76 -21.61 -0.39
N GLN A 19 10.81 -22.94 -0.23
CA GLN A 19 9.80 -23.71 0.50
C GLN A 19 9.82 -23.40 2.01
N ARG A 20 10.99 -23.13 2.62
CA ARG A 20 11.08 -22.71 4.03
C ARG A 20 10.57 -21.28 4.26
N VAL A 21 10.85 -20.36 3.34
CA VAL A 21 10.34 -18.98 3.37
C VAL A 21 8.81 -18.95 3.25
N THR A 22 8.22 -19.87 2.48
CA THR A 22 6.76 -19.95 2.29
C THR A 22 6.03 -20.66 3.43
N GLN A 23 6.70 -21.55 4.18
CA GLN A 23 6.14 -22.22 5.36
C GLN A 23 6.15 -21.34 6.62
N THR A 24 6.90 -20.24 6.62
CA THR A 24 6.92 -19.21 7.68
C THR A 24 6.06 -17.99 7.33
N GLY A 25 5.06 -18.17 6.45
CA GLY A 25 4.05 -17.16 6.15
C GLY A 25 3.28 -16.79 7.41
N ASN A 26 3.71 -15.74 8.08
CA ASN A 26 3.07 -15.17 9.26
C ASN A 26 1.60 -14.84 8.94
N GLU A 27 0.72 -14.76 9.93
CA GLU A 27 -0.71 -14.43 9.77
C GLU A 27 -0.94 -13.10 8.97
N TYR A 28 0.12 -12.29 8.88
CA TYR A 28 0.31 -11.10 8.06
C TYR A 28 0.42 -11.32 6.55
N ASP A 29 0.42 -12.56 6.05
CA ASP A 29 0.68 -12.92 4.64
C ASP A 29 -0.60 -13.02 3.78
N ARG A 30 -1.78 -12.98 4.40
CA ARG A 30 -3.08 -13.04 3.70
C ARG A 30 -3.77 -11.68 3.65
N LYS A 31 -3.10 -10.69 3.07
CA LYS A 31 -3.66 -9.34 3.01
C LYS A 31 -4.70 -9.22 1.89
N GLN A 32 -5.92 -8.89 2.28
CA GLN A 32 -7.02 -8.63 1.37
C GLN A 32 -6.71 -7.41 0.51
N VAL A 33 -6.80 -7.58 -0.82
CA VAL A 33 -6.73 -6.49 -1.79
C VAL A 33 -8.15 -6.02 -2.11
N TYR A 34 -8.32 -4.71 -2.28
CA TYR A 34 -9.59 -4.06 -2.51
C TYR A 34 -9.56 -3.27 -3.82
N GLN A 35 -10.69 -3.31 -4.53
CA GLN A 35 -11.04 -2.24 -5.44
C GLN A 35 -11.59 -1.07 -4.61
N VAL A 36 -10.91 0.06 -4.67
CA VAL A 36 -11.33 1.29 -3.99
C VAL A 36 -12.03 2.18 -5.01
N ARG A 37 -13.22 2.64 -4.64
CA ARG A 37 -14.06 3.53 -5.46
C ARG A 37 -14.38 4.78 -4.67
N CYS A 38 -14.65 5.90 -5.34
CA CYS A 38 -15.08 7.13 -4.69
C CYS A 38 -16.43 6.90 -3.97
N GLY A 39 -16.52 7.27 -2.70
CA GLY A 39 -17.75 7.12 -1.89
C GLY A 39 -18.92 7.97 -2.38
N HIS A 40 -18.63 9.05 -3.12
CA HIS A 40 -19.65 10.02 -3.56
C HIS A 40 -20.23 9.76 -4.95
N CYS A 41 -19.43 9.21 -5.88
CA CYS A 41 -19.85 9.07 -7.30
C CYS A 41 -19.52 7.72 -7.92
N ASP A 42 -18.99 6.80 -7.12
CA ASP A 42 -18.64 5.44 -7.48
C ASP A 42 -17.58 5.28 -8.60
N CYS A 43 -16.85 6.35 -8.92
CA CYS A 43 -15.72 6.28 -9.85
C CYS A 43 -14.63 5.34 -9.29
N GLY A 44 -14.06 4.49 -10.15
CA GLY A 44 -12.93 3.64 -9.78
C GLY A 44 -11.67 4.46 -9.49
N ILE A 45 -11.09 4.27 -8.30
CA ILE A 45 -9.83 4.92 -7.91
C ILE A 45 -8.67 3.95 -8.18
N THR A 46 -8.68 2.77 -7.55
CA THR A 46 -7.61 1.77 -7.72
C THR A 46 -8.16 0.36 -7.52
N ASN A 47 -7.53 -0.65 -8.13
CA ASN A 47 -7.77 -2.07 -7.87
C ASN A 47 -6.65 -2.72 -7.03
N ARG A 48 -5.72 -1.90 -6.51
CA ARG A 48 -4.57 -2.32 -5.70
C ARG A 48 -4.67 -1.80 -4.26
N GLY A 49 -5.88 -1.47 -3.82
CA GLY A 49 -6.11 -0.91 -2.50
C GLY A 49 -5.84 -1.93 -1.41
N MET A 50 -5.21 -1.51 -0.33
CA MET A 50 -5.00 -2.33 0.87
C MET A 50 -5.39 -1.55 2.11
N ASN A 51 -5.92 -2.27 3.10
CA ASN A 51 -6.27 -1.67 4.39
C ASN A 51 -4.99 -1.14 5.06
N ALA A 52 -5.07 0.09 5.56
CA ALA A 52 -4.00 0.83 6.19
C ALA A 52 -4.53 1.37 7.52
N VAL A 53 -3.65 1.40 8.53
CA VAL A 53 -3.99 1.91 9.86
C VAL A 53 -2.94 2.94 10.26
N LEU A 54 -3.40 4.06 10.82
CA LEU A 54 -2.49 5.03 11.43
C LEU A 54 -1.91 4.44 12.72
N LEU A 55 -0.60 4.49 12.85
CA LEU A 55 0.11 4.01 14.04
C LEU A 55 -0.18 4.88 15.27
N SER A 56 -0.41 6.17 15.02
CA SER A 56 -0.75 7.19 16.00
C SER A 56 -2.20 7.04 16.51
N ASP A 57 -3.12 6.64 15.63
CA ASP A 57 -4.53 6.43 15.96
C ASP A 57 -5.12 5.25 15.17
N ARG A 58 -5.27 4.12 15.85
CA ARG A 58 -5.79 2.89 15.23
C ARG A 58 -7.30 2.91 14.98
N ALA A 59 -8.03 3.89 15.52
CA ALA A 59 -9.46 4.04 15.24
C ALA A 59 -9.69 4.54 13.81
N ILE A 60 -8.70 5.24 13.24
CA ILE A 60 -8.77 5.75 11.88
C ILE A 60 -8.38 4.63 10.90
N GLN A 61 -9.39 4.09 10.22
CA GLN A 61 -9.21 3.16 9.11
C GLN A 61 -8.97 3.92 7.80
N LEU A 62 -7.92 3.52 7.09
CA LEU A 62 -7.55 4.05 5.80
C LEU A 62 -7.44 2.91 4.77
N PHE A 63 -7.46 3.29 3.50
CA PHE A 63 -6.97 2.45 2.42
C PHE A 63 -5.75 3.11 1.80
N SER A 64 -4.87 2.33 1.20
CA SER A 64 -3.71 2.88 0.52
C SER A 64 -3.40 2.13 -0.76
N THR A 65 -2.63 2.77 -1.63
CA THR A 65 -2.16 2.17 -2.89
C THR A 65 -0.72 2.59 -3.17
N ASP A 66 0.00 1.72 -3.86
CA ASP A 66 1.39 1.92 -4.25
C ASP A 66 1.56 2.76 -5.52
N LEU A 67 0.49 2.98 -6.28
CA LEU A 67 0.50 3.74 -7.54
C LEU A 67 -0.43 4.94 -7.49
N MET A 68 0.00 6.03 -8.13
CA MET A 68 -0.85 7.20 -8.34
C MET A 68 -2.09 6.82 -9.16
N PRO A 69 -3.31 7.06 -8.65
CA PRO A 69 -4.52 6.86 -9.44
C PRO A 69 -4.70 7.96 -10.49
N ASN A 70 -5.00 7.57 -11.73
CA ASN A 70 -5.27 8.52 -12.83
C ASN A 70 -6.60 9.28 -12.68
N THR A 71 -7.46 8.87 -11.74
CA THR A 71 -8.79 9.45 -11.50
C THR A 71 -8.81 10.45 -10.35
N LEU A 72 -7.63 10.79 -9.80
CA LEU A 72 -7.47 11.76 -8.72
C LEU A 72 -6.66 12.98 -9.17
N GLY A 73 -6.98 14.12 -8.58
CA GLY A 73 -6.23 15.36 -8.74
C GLY A 73 -5.85 15.94 -7.38
N PHE A 74 -4.72 16.65 -7.33
CA PHE A 74 -4.34 17.41 -6.15
C PHE A 74 -5.25 18.61 -5.95
N VAL A 75 -5.66 18.83 -4.70
CA VAL A 75 -6.43 20.00 -4.29
C VAL A 75 -5.79 20.64 -3.07
N HIS A 76 -6.03 21.94 -2.90
CA HIS A 76 -5.44 22.75 -1.83
C HIS A 76 -3.90 22.79 -1.85
N GLY A 77 -3.33 23.47 -0.86
CA GLY A 77 -1.89 23.51 -0.64
C GLY A 77 -1.38 22.33 0.18
N ASP A 78 -0.05 22.25 0.30
CA ASP A 78 0.58 21.31 1.23
C ASP A 78 0.29 21.70 2.69
N TYR A 79 0.10 20.71 3.55
CA TYR A 79 -0.03 20.90 5.00
C TYR A 79 0.68 19.78 5.77
N CYS A 80 0.88 19.96 7.08
CA CYS A 80 1.42 18.93 7.95
C CYS A 80 0.32 17.96 8.38
N ALA A 81 0.58 16.66 8.31
CA ALA A 81 -0.32 15.65 8.84
C ALA A 81 -0.60 15.88 10.35
N ALA A 82 -1.79 15.51 10.82
CA ALA A 82 -2.18 15.76 12.21
C ALA A 82 -1.32 14.99 13.24
N SER A 83 -0.85 13.80 12.88
CA SER A 83 -0.12 12.89 13.76
C SER A 83 1.40 12.97 13.65
N CYS A 84 1.93 13.65 12.61
CA CYS A 84 3.36 13.69 12.33
C CYS A 84 3.75 14.89 11.46
N SER A 85 5.04 15.19 11.36
CA SER A 85 5.55 16.27 10.51
C SER A 85 5.65 15.92 9.03
N CYS A 86 4.92 14.90 8.54
CA CYS A 86 4.83 14.61 7.12
C CYS A 86 4.10 15.74 6.40
N ARG A 87 4.65 16.18 5.26
CA ARG A 87 3.97 17.12 4.37
C ARG A 87 3.07 16.35 3.43
N VAL A 88 1.78 16.62 3.51
CA VAL A 88 0.73 15.95 2.74
C VAL A 88 -0.04 16.96 1.89
N ARG A 89 -0.73 16.46 0.86
CA ARG A 89 -1.67 17.24 0.06
C ARG A 89 -2.92 16.43 -0.21
N ASP A 90 -4.07 17.07 -0.08
CA ASP A 90 -5.36 16.44 -0.34
C ASP A 90 -5.52 16.06 -1.82
N THR A 91 -6.27 15.00 -2.05
CA THR A 91 -6.58 14.44 -3.37
C THR A 91 -8.08 14.32 -3.53
N ALA A 92 -8.60 14.83 -4.65
CA ALA A 92 -10.01 14.81 -4.98
C ALA A 92 -10.29 13.94 -6.21
N CYS A 93 -11.49 13.35 -6.24
CA CYS A 93 -11.95 12.59 -7.39
C CYS A 93 -12.19 13.52 -8.57
N LEU A 94 -11.52 13.28 -9.71
CA LEU A 94 -11.66 14.10 -10.91
C LEU A 94 -13.08 14.05 -11.53
N LYS A 95 -13.87 13.03 -11.20
CA LYS A 95 -15.25 12.90 -11.70
C LYS A 95 -16.25 13.79 -10.95
N CYS A 96 -16.12 13.93 -9.63
CA CYS A 96 -17.13 14.63 -8.80
C CYS A 96 -16.58 15.77 -7.92
N GLY A 97 -15.26 15.96 -7.88
CA GLY A 97 -14.60 17.03 -7.13
C GLY A 97 -14.48 16.81 -5.62
N ASN A 98 -15.08 15.77 -5.05
CA ASN A 98 -14.99 15.51 -3.61
C ASN A 98 -13.61 14.97 -3.21
N VAL A 99 -13.10 15.43 -2.07
CA VAL A 99 -11.84 14.96 -1.48
C VAL A 99 -12.02 13.54 -0.96
N VAL A 100 -11.14 12.62 -1.35
CA VAL A 100 -11.24 11.20 -0.98
C VAL A 100 -10.08 10.72 -0.10
N GLY A 101 -9.03 11.53 0.01
CA GLY A 101 -7.80 11.15 0.68
C GLY A 101 -6.69 12.16 0.47
N TYR A 102 -5.45 11.74 0.68
CA TYR A 102 -4.27 12.58 0.56
C TYR A 102 -3.06 11.79 0.04
N HIS A 103 -2.09 12.53 -0.48
CA HIS A 103 -0.77 12.04 -0.83
C HIS A 103 0.28 12.58 0.14
N VAL A 104 1.24 11.74 0.52
CA VAL A 104 2.41 12.16 1.30
C VAL A 104 3.50 12.68 0.35
N ASN A 105 3.63 14.00 0.26
CA ASN A 105 4.65 14.65 -0.58
C ASN A 105 6.05 14.53 0.01
N VAL A 106 6.18 14.71 1.33
CA VAL A 106 7.45 14.56 2.04
C VAL A 106 7.23 13.80 3.34
N PRO A 107 7.69 12.55 3.44
CA PRO A 107 7.64 11.81 4.69
C PRO A 107 8.67 12.38 5.68
N CYS A 108 8.32 12.42 6.97
CA CYS A 108 9.26 12.84 8.01
C CYS A 108 10.22 11.70 8.39
N LYS A 109 11.34 12.04 9.05
CA LYS A 109 12.36 11.05 9.46
C LYS A 109 11.78 9.93 10.32
N THR A 110 10.86 10.24 11.22
CA THR A 110 10.21 9.25 12.08
C THR A 110 9.46 8.22 11.24
N CYS A 111 8.67 8.66 10.25
CA CYS A 111 7.89 7.77 9.41
C CYS A 111 8.75 6.92 8.47
N LEU A 112 9.83 7.51 7.95
CA LEU A 112 10.82 6.77 7.16
C LEU A 112 11.56 5.70 7.99
N SER A 113 11.75 5.93 9.28
CA SER A 113 12.43 4.97 10.18
C SER A 113 11.55 3.79 10.61
N GLN A 114 10.23 3.89 10.44
CA GLN A 114 9.29 2.82 10.76
C GLN A 114 9.14 1.87 9.56
N PRO A 115 8.77 0.59 9.78
CA PRO A 115 8.42 -0.32 8.70
C PRO A 115 7.23 0.22 7.90
N ASN A 116 7.53 0.76 6.72
CA ASN A 116 6.57 1.27 5.75
C ASN A 116 6.77 0.53 4.43
N ASN A 117 5.74 0.44 3.61
CA ASN A 117 5.74 -0.26 2.34
C ASN A 117 5.81 0.67 1.13
N GLY A 118 6.16 1.95 1.32
CA GLY A 118 6.25 2.94 0.25
C GLY A 118 4.91 3.36 -0.35
N HIS A 119 3.78 3.09 0.33
CA HIS A 119 2.49 3.61 -0.08
C HIS A 119 2.36 5.06 0.37
N TYR A 120 2.29 5.99 -0.57
CA TYR A 120 2.13 7.41 -0.26
C TYR A 120 0.74 7.95 -0.55
N TRP A 121 -0.13 7.14 -1.17
CA TRP A 121 -1.51 7.48 -1.46
C TRP A 121 -2.43 6.85 -0.42
N MET A 122 -3.12 7.70 0.35
CA MET A 122 -4.00 7.31 1.44
C MET A 122 -5.42 7.76 1.16
N PHE A 123 -6.40 6.92 1.46
CA PHE A 123 -7.83 7.18 1.27
C PHE A 123 -8.55 7.01 2.59
N ARG A 124 -9.38 7.99 2.96
CA ARG A 124 -10.14 7.95 4.21
C ARG A 124 -11.31 7.01 4.04
N SER A 125 -11.48 6.05 4.95
CA SER A 125 -12.56 5.05 4.87
C SER A 125 -13.96 5.67 4.77
N ALA A 126 -14.16 6.87 5.32
CA ALA A 126 -15.41 7.63 5.22
C ALA A 126 -15.72 8.15 3.80
N ASP A 127 -14.68 8.38 2.97
CA ASP A 127 -14.81 9.04 1.66
C ASP A 127 -14.66 8.07 0.49
N VAL A 128 -14.37 6.79 0.76
CA VAL A 128 -14.20 5.74 -0.25
C VAL A 128 -14.99 4.49 0.06
N ARG A 129 -15.34 3.76 -1.00
CA ARG A 129 -15.98 2.46 -0.92
C ARG A 129 -15.00 1.34 -1.32
N PRO A 130 -14.55 0.52 -0.36
CA PRO A 130 -13.73 -0.64 -0.64
C PRO A 130 -14.60 -1.85 -1.03
N LEU A 131 -14.22 -2.55 -2.11
CA LEU A 131 -14.81 -3.81 -2.52
C LEU A 131 -13.71 -4.89 -2.48
N PRO A 132 -13.83 -5.93 -1.63
CA PRO A 132 -12.86 -7.01 -1.60
C PRO A 132 -12.76 -7.67 -2.97
N LEU A 133 -11.55 -7.73 -3.52
CA LEU A 133 -11.30 -8.52 -4.71
C LEU A 133 -11.10 -9.97 -4.25
N SER A 134 -12.09 -10.82 -4.51
CA SER A 134 -11.94 -12.26 -4.32
C SER A 134 -11.00 -12.79 -5.39
N CYS A 135 -9.92 -13.44 -4.96
CA CYS A 135 -8.98 -14.07 -5.88
C CYS A 135 -9.68 -15.30 -6.51
N GLN A 136 -10.25 -15.17 -7.71
CA GLN A 136 -10.67 -16.34 -8.49
C GLN A 136 -9.42 -17.07 -9.01
N SER A 137 -8.98 -18.04 -8.21
CA SER A 137 -8.11 -19.21 -8.42
C SER A 137 -7.09 -19.27 -9.58
N LYS A 138 -5.87 -19.69 -9.21
CA LYS A 138 -4.79 -20.28 -10.03
C LYS A 138 -4.03 -19.31 -10.94
N LEU A 139 -3.02 -18.64 -10.40
CA LEU A 139 -1.66 -18.62 -10.96
C LEU A 139 -0.71 -17.89 -9.99
N SER A 140 0.44 -18.52 -9.74
CA SER A 140 1.72 -17.96 -9.26
C SER A 140 1.74 -17.11 -7.98
N HIS A 141 2.53 -17.61 -7.03
CA HIS A 141 3.16 -16.87 -5.93
C HIS A 141 3.55 -15.44 -6.33
N VAL A 142 2.79 -14.45 -5.84
CA VAL A 142 3.32 -13.11 -5.61
C VAL A 142 2.90 -12.73 -4.20
N THR A 143 3.77 -13.05 -3.25
CA THR A 143 3.64 -12.65 -1.85
C THR A 143 3.87 -11.14 -1.76
N PHE A 144 2.80 -10.35 -1.79
CA PHE A 144 2.89 -8.91 -1.52
C PHE A 144 2.86 -8.68 0.01
N LEU A 145 4.05 -8.52 0.59
CA LEU A 145 4.23 -8.06 1.96
C LEU A 145 3.77 -6.59 2.10
N CYS A 146 2.48 -6.33 2.31
CA CYS A 146 2.02 -4.94 2.45
C CYS A 146 1.22 -4.69 3.73
N SER A 147 1.89 -4.69 4.88
CA SER A 147 1.32 -3.96 6.03
C SER A 147 1.60 -2.50 5.81
N VAL A 148 0.55 -1.73 5.52
CA VAL A 148 0.67 -0.29 5.40
C VAL A 148 0.54 0.27 6.81
N ARG A 149 1.69 0.54 7.42
CA ARG A 149 1.76 1.33 8.64
C ARG A 149 1.95 2.77 8.22
N VAL A 150 0.94 3.58 8.46
CA VAL A 150 0.96 5.02 8.19
C VAL A 150 1.22 5.68 9.54
N CYS A 151 2.13 6.65 9.62
CA CYS A 151 2.12 7.54 10.78
C CYS A 151 0.81 8.34 10.79
#